data_AF-A0A837G5P7-F1
#
_entry.id   AF-A0A837G5P7-F1
#
_cell.length_a   1.000
_cell.length_b   1.000
_cell.length_c   1.000
_cell.angle_alpha   90.00
_cell.angle_beta   90.00
_cell.angle_gamma   90.00
#
_symmetry.space_group_name_H-M   'P 1'
#
loop_
_entity.id
_entity.type
_entity.pdbx_description
1 polymer ?
#
loop_
_entity_poly.entity_id
_entity_poly.type
_entity_poly.pdbx_seq_one_letter_code
_entity_poly.pdbx_strand_id
1 'polypeptide(L)'
;MAWYEAIVGLTGLAFGSYALIWSVPAVVMSAIVSLGSFKHIIYIDKQLAKDLNKYYDDKGYMRPQYQMSWAIGSRCFYYWVKYPFIRHRVTTDSKKFKIFMWVNALGMWSYIILIVSLIFLKFTGYMP
;
A
#
# COMPACT_ATOMS: atom_id res chain seq x y z
N MET A 1 28.44 -9.18 -16.41
CA MET A 1 27.51 -9.07 -15.27
C MET A 1 28.33 -9.11 -14.00
N ALA A 2 28.40 -7.99 -13.27
CA ALA A 2 29.01 -7.96 -11.95
C ALA A 2 28.11 -8.67 -10.92
N TRP A 3 28.69 -9.16 -9.83
CA TRP A 3 27.97 -9.91 -8.80
C TRP A 3 26.82 -9.10 -8.17
N TYR A 4 26.98 -7.79 -8.01
CA TYR A 4 25.92 -6.90 -7.48
C TYR A 4 24.76 -6.74 -8.47
N GLU A 5 25.01 -6.75 -9.78
CA GLU A 5 23.96 -6.70 -10.81
C GLU A 5 23.12 -7.98 -10.79
N ALA A 6 23.77 -9.13 -10.61
CA ALA A 6 23.09 -10.40 -10.45
C ALA A 6 22.17 -10.41 -9.21
N ILE A 7 22.65 -9.88 -8.08
CA ILE A 7 21.85 -9.77 -6.85
C ILE A 7 20.65 -8.85 -7.05
N VAL A 8 20.86 -7.67 -7.63
CA VAL A 8 19.77 -6.70 -7.87
C VAL A 8 18.77 -7.25 -8.89
N GLY A 9 19.24 -7.93 -9.92
CA GLY A 9 18.41 -8.59 -10.93
C GLY A 9 17.54 -9.70 -10.33
N LEU A 10 18.12 -10.61 -9.55
CA LEU A 10 17.39 -11.68 -8.86
C LEU A 10 16.38 -11.12 -7.85
N THR A 11 16.77 -10.07 -7.12
CA THR A 11 15.89 -9.38 -6.16
C THR A 11 14.71 -8.74 -6.90
N GLY A 12 14.98 -7.98 -7.96
CA GLY A 12 13.95 -7.36 -8.79
C GLY A 12 13.00 -8.39 -9.38
N LEU A 13 13.52 -9.53 -9.86
CA LEU A 13 12.72 -10.61 -10.41
C LEU A 13 11.81 -11.24 -9.34
N ALA A 14 12.34 -11.58 -8.17
CA ALA A 14 11.56 -12.19 -7.09
C ALA A 14 10.42 -11.27 -6.59
N PHE A 15 10.74 -10.01 -6.29
CA PHE A 15 9.74 -9.04 -5.84
C PHE A 15 8.77 -8.66 -6.96
N GLY A 16 9.24 -8.59 -8.21
CA GLY A 16 8.39 -8.32 -9.38
C GLY A 16 7.37 -9.42 -9.64
N SER A 17 7.77 -10.69 -9.57
CA SER A 17 6.83 -11.82 -9.68
C SER A 17 5.77 -11.80 -8.58
N TYR A 18 6.18 -11.52 -7.34
CA TYR A 18 5.23 -11.36 -6.23
C TYR A 18 4.27 -10.19 -6.46
N ALA A 19 4.78 -9.03 -6.89
CA ALA A 19 3.97 -7.85 -7.18
C ALA A 19 2.91 -8.12 -8.25
N LEU A 20 3.27 -8.86 -9.31
CA LEU A 20 2.34 -9.28 -10.36
C LEU A 20 1.21 -10.16 -9.82
N ILE A 21 1.53 -11.17 -9.02
CA ILE A 21 0.53 -12.05 -8.41
C ILE A 21 -0.38 -11.26 -7.46
N TRP A 22 0.21 -10.37 -6.65
CA TRP A 22 -0.52 -9.54 -5.70
C TRP A 22 -1.38 -8.44 -6.38
N SER A 23 -1.05 -8.04 -7.61
CA SER A 23 -1.78 -6.97 -8.32
C SER A 23 -3.27 -7.25 -8.50
N VAL A 24 -3.64 -8.50 -8.79
CA VAL A 24 -5.02 -8.91 -9.02
C VAL A 24 -5.87 -8.73 -7.75
N PRO A 25 -5.52 -9.33 -6.59
CA PRO A 25 -6.27 -9.09 -5.36
C PRO A 25 -6.18 -7.62 -4.91
N ALA A 26 -5.07 -6.92 -5.15
CA ALA A 26 -4.93 -5.50 -4.81
C ALA A 26 -5.95 -4.61 -5.53
N VAL A 27 -6.16 -4.82 -6.83
CA VAL A 27 -7.16 -4.09 -7.62
C VAL A 27 -8.57 -4.36 -7.11
N VAL A 28 -8.89 -5.64 -6.83
CA VAL A 28 -10.21 -6.02 -6.28
C VAL A 28 -10.44 -5.38 -4.91
N MET A 29 -9.47 -5.47 -4.00
CA MET A 29 -9.56 -4.85 -2.67
C MET A 29 -9.66 -3.33 -2.75
N SER A 30 -8.87 -2.70 -3.62
CA SER A 30 -8.96 -1.26 -3.85
C SER A 30 -10.35 -0.88 -4.33
N ALA A 31 -10.91 -1.60 -5.31
CA ALA A 31 -12.25 -1.34 -5.82
C ALA A 31 -13.33 -1.49 -4.73
N ILE A 32 -13.25 -2.54 -3.90
CA ILE A 32 -14.17 -2.73 -2.77
C ILE A 32 -14.10 -1.56 -1.79
N VAL A 33 -12.89 -1.08 -1.48
CA VAL A 33 -12.68 0.03 -0.54
C VAL A 33 -13.10 1.37 -1.16
N SER A 34 -12.82 1.61 -2.44
CA SER A 34 -13.02 2.90 -3.10
C SER A 34 -14.42 3.10 -3.70
N LEU A 35 -15.04 2.04 -4.23
CA LEU A 35 -16.34 2.08 -4.90
C LEU A 35 -17.45 1.45 -4.06
N GLY A 36 -17.10 0.57 -3.12
CA GLY A 36 -18.05 -0.07 -2.22
C GLY A 36 -18.48 0.83 -1.07
N SER A 37 -18.78 0.20 0.08
CA SER A 37 -19.19 0.93 1.27
C SER A 37 -18.01 1.64 1.94
N PHE A 38 -18.22 2.90 2.33
CA PHE A 38 -17.26 3.68 3.13
C PHE A 38 -16.86 3.03 4.45
N LYS A 39 -17.63 2.04 4.94
CA LYS A 39 -17.33 1.28 6.15
C LYS A 39 -15.88 0.77 6.21
N HIS A 40 -15.33 0.32 5.08
CA HIS A 40 -13.97 -0.21 5.02
C HIS A 40 -12.90 0.86 5.27
N ILE A 41 -12.97 1.99 4.55
CA ILE A 41 -12.01 3.07 4.75
C ILE A 41 -12.19 3.74 6.11
N ILE A 42 -13.42 3.85 6.62
CA ILE A 42 -13.69 4.37 7.96
C ILE A 42 -13.03 3.49 9.02
N TYR A 43 -13.13 2.17 8.86
CA TYR A 43 -12.45 1.24 9.75
C TYR A 43 -10.93 1.42 9.70
N ILE A 44 -10.33 1.49 8.50
CA ILE A 44 -8.88 1.69 8.34
C ILE A 44 -8.43 3.04 8.95
N ASP A 45 -9.16 4.13 8.68
CA ASP A 45 -8.88 5.47 9.20
C ASP A 45 -8.86 5.46 10.74
N LYS A 46 -9.87 4.86 11.39
CA LYS A 46 -9.93 4.76 12.86
C LYS A 46 -8.73 4.02 13.46
N GLN A 47 -8.10 3.12 12.70
CA GLN A 47 -6.97 2.33 13.16
C GLN A 47 -5.61 2.98 12.87
N LEU A 48 -5.49 3.80 11.82
CA LEU A 48 -4.19 4.23 11.29
C LEU A 48 -4.04 5.74 11.08
N ALA A 49 -5.14 6.50 11.04
CA ALA A 49 -5.07 7.94 10.85
C ALA A 49 -4.33 8.58 12.03
N LYS A 50 -3.39 9.49 11.71
CA LYS A 50 -2.74 10.31 12.74
C LYS A 50 -3.73 11.28 13.38
N ASP A 51 -4.58 11.85 12.54
CA ASP A 51 -5.58 12.83 12.90
C ASP A 51 -6.87 12.48 12.16
N LEU A 52 -7.85 12.02 12.93
CA LEU A 52 -9.16 11.63 12.41
C LEU A 52 -9.98 12.88 12.03
N ASN A 53 -9.79 14.00 12.73
CA ASN A 53 -10.53 15.26 12.50
C ASN A 53 -10.19 15.87 11.13
N LYS A 54 -9.08 15.45 10.53
CA LYS A 54 -8.78 15.78 9.13
C LYS A 54 -9.84 15.22 8.17
N TYR A 55 -10.28 13.99 8.36
CA TYR A 55 -11.14 13.28 7.42
C TYR A 55 -12.62 13.36 7.76
N TYR A 56 -12.93 13.56 9.04
CA TYR A 56 -14.28 13.59 9.58
C TYR A 56 -14.60 14.98 10.12
N ASP A 57 -15.88 15.34 10.15
CA ASP A 57 -16.36 16.53 10.84
C ASP A 57 -16.59 16.24 12.33
N ASP A 58 -16.96 17.28 13.09
CA ASP A 58 -17.20 17.17 14.54
C ASP A 58 -18.39 16.27 14.89
N LYS A 59 -19.23 15.94 13.91
CA LYS A 59 -20.37 15.02 14.03
C LYS A 59 -20.01 13.58 13.65
N GLY A 60 -18.75 13.34 13.25
CA GLY A 60 -18.24 12.03 12.85
C GLY A 60 -18.57 11.61 11.41
N TYR A 61 -19.11 12.52 10.59
CA TYR A 61 -19.34 12.27 9.17
C TYR A 61 -18.08 12.53 8.35
N MET A 62 -17.83 11.68 7.36
CA MET A 62 -16.71 11.90 6.43
C MET A 62 -16.95 13.16 5.61
N ARG A 63 -15.98 14.07 5.57
CA ARG A 63 -16.13 15.33 4.82
C ARG A 63 -16.29 15.06 3.32
N PRO A 64 -17.11 15.84 2.57
CA PRO A 64 -17.44 15.57 1.16
C PRO A 64 -16.22 15.37 0.26
N GLN A 65 -15.17 16.16 0.44
CA GLN A 65 -13.92 16.08 -0.33
C GLN A 65 -13.18 14.73 -0.21
N TYR A 66 -13.45 13.96 0.85
CA TYR A 66 -12.84 12.64 1.09
C TYR A 66 -13.77 11.48 0.73
N GLN A 67 -15.00 11.75 0.30
CA GLN A 67 -15.98 10.71 -0.09
C GLN A 67 -15.80 10.23 -1.53
N MET A 68 -15.09 11.00 -2.38
CA MET A 68 -14.83 10.58 -3.75
C MET A 68 -14.00 9.29 -3.79
N SER A 69 -14.34 8.38 -4.70
CA SER A 69 -13.69 7.07 -4.81
C SER A 69 -12.18 7.16 -5.00
N TRP A 70 -11.69 8.11 -5.78
CA TRP A 70 -10.25 8.33 -5.95
C TRP A 70 -9.57 8.79 -4.65
N ALA A 71 -10.24 9.63 -3.85
CA ALA A 71 -9.74 10.12 -2.57
C ALA A 71 -9.73 9.02 -1.50
N ILE A 72 -10.66 8.06 -1.58
CA ILE A 72 -10.68 6.88 -0.72
C ILE A 72 -9.59 5.89 -1.12
N GLY A 73 -9.51 5.56 -2.41
CA GLY A 73 -8.52 4.63 -2.95
C GLY A 73 -7.09 5.11 -2.67
N SER A 74 -6.78 6.38 -2.98
CA SER A 74 -5.47 6.96 -2.72
C SER A 74 -5.08 6.90 -1.24
N ARG A 75 -6.02 7.14 -0.31
CA ARG A 75 -5.78 6.98 1.13
C ARG A 75 -5.51 5.53 1.51
N CYS A 76 -6.28 4.59 0.97
CA CYS A 76 -6.06 3.15 1.20
C CYS A 76 -4.63 2.74 0.79
N PHE A 77 -4.22 3.08 -0.43
CA PHE A 77 -2.86 2.83 -0.92
C PHE A 77 -1.79 3.53 -0.07
N TYR A 78 -2.05 4.76 0.37
CA TYR A 78 -1.13 5.48 1.24
C TYR A 78 -0.92 4.76 2.58
N TYR A 79 -1.99 4.21 3.17
CA TYR A 79 -1.87 3.39 4.35
C TYR A 79 -1.08 2.11 4.08
N TRP A 80 -1.31 1.41 2.97
CA TRP A 80 -0.55 0.21 2.61
C TRP A 80 0.96 0.50 2.49
N VAL A 81 1.34 1.56 1.78
CA VAL A 81 2.76 1.97 1.64
C VAL A 81 3.36 2.32 3.00
N LYS A 82 2.65 3.12 3.80
CA LYS A 82 3.18 3.64 5.08
C LYS A 82 3.10 2.67 6.23
N TYR A 83 2.34 1.58 6.10
CA TYR A 83 2.02 0.67 7.19
C TYR A 83 3.25 0.23 8.01
N PRO A 84 4.41 -0.14 7.43
CA PRO A 84 5.59 -0.53 8.23
C PRO A 84 6.02 0.53 9.24
N PHE A 85 5.85 1.81 8.92
CA PHE A 85 6.21 2.94 9.77
C PHE A 85 5.09 3.35 10.73
N ILE A 86 3.82 3.20 10.34
CA ILE A 86 2.67 3.63 11.14
C ILE A 86 2.01 2.49 11.92
N ARG A 87 2.55 1.26 11.86
CA ARG A 87 2.01 0.07 12.55
C ARG A 87 1.83 0.27 14.06
N HIS A 88 2.63 1.14 14.69
CA HIS A 88 2.55 1.45 16.12
C HIS A 88 1.27 2.22 16.49
N ARG A 89 0.54 2.78 15.51
CA ARG A 89 -0.70 3.52 15.71
C ARG A 89 -1.94 2.62 15.73
N VAL A 90 -1.79 1.35 15.33
CA VAL A 90 -2.90 0.41 15.24
C VAL A 90 -3.54 0.24 16.62
N THR A 91 -4.80 0.62 16.75
CA THR A 91 -5.55 0.55 18.01
C THR A 91 -6.24 -0.79 18.24
N THR A 92 -6.38 -1.63 17.21
CA THR A 92 -7.02 -2.95 17.28
C THR A 92 -6.03 -4.08 17.53
N ASP A 93 -6.44 -5.05 18.35
CA ASP A 93 -5.72 -6.32 18.53
C ASP A 93 -6.04 -7.37 17.46
N SER A 94 -6.91 -7.04 16.49
CA SER A 94 -7.27 -7.95 15.41
C SER A 94 -6.04 -8.38 14.59
N LYS A 95 -5.63 -9.64 14.76
CA LYS A 95 -4.58 -10.26 13.94
C LYS A 95 -4.93 -10.24 12.46
N LYS A 96 -6.22 -10.41 12.12
CA LYS A 96 -6.71 -10.37 10.74
C LYS A 96 -6.43 -9.00 10.08
N PHE A 97 -6.70 -7.91 10.80
CA PHE A 97 -6.40 -6.56 10.30
C PHE A 97 -4.90 -6.36 10.11
N LYS A 98 -4.08 -6.76 11.10
CA LYS A 98 -2.62 -6.60 11.03
C LYS A 98 -2.02 -7.40 9.87
N ILE A 99 -2.49 -8.63 9.64
CA ILE A 99 -2.07 -9.48 8.51
C ILE A 99 -2.51 -8.86 7.19
N PHE A 100 -3.78 -8.43 7.09
CA PHE A 100 -4.30 -7.75 5.90
C PHE A 100 -3.43 -6.55 5.52
N MET A 101 -3.11 -5.69 6.49
CA MET A 101 -2.26 -4.53 6.25
C MET A 101 -0.82 -4.91 5.87
N TRP A 102 -0.25 -5.94 6.47
CA TRP A 102 1.10 -6.42 6.13
C TRP A 102 1.18 -7.00 4.72
N VAL A 103 0.22 -7.84 4.32
CA VAL A 103 0.19 -8.43 2.97
C VAL A 103 0.10 -7.32 1.92
N ASN A 104 -0.76 -6.33 2.14
CA ASN A 104 -0.88 -5.20 1.24
C ASN A 104 0.36 -4.29 1.24
N ALA A 105 1.00 -4.10 2.40
CA ALA A 105 2.26 -3.37 2.48
C ALA A 105 3.36 -4.09 1.69
N LEU A 106 3.53 -5.40 1.87
CA LEU A 106 4.48 -6.20 1.11
C LEU A 106 4.24 -6.11 -0.39
N GLY A 107 2.99 -6.12 -0.83
CA GLY A 107 2.60 -5.88 -2.22
C GLY A 107 3.11 -4.54 -2.76
N MET A 108 2.82 -3.45 -2.04
CA MET A 108 3.27 -2.11 -2.43
C MET A 108 4.78 -1.96 -2.43
N TRP A 109 5.45 -2.50 -1.41
CA TRP A 109 6.91 -2.45 -1.30
C TRP A 109 7.61 -3.29 -2.36
N SER A 110 6.99 -4.39 -2.80
CA SER A 110 7.49 -5.19 -3.92
C SER A 110 7.58 -4.38 -5.22
N TYR A 111 6.59 -3.54 -5.52
CA TYR A 111 6.64 -2.62 -6.66
C TYR A 111 7.75 -1.57 -6.50
N ILE A 112 7.92 -1.01 -5.30
CA ILE A 112 8.98 -0.02 -5.02
C ILE A 112 10.36 -0.66 -5.23
N ILE A 113 10.59 -1.85 -4.66
CA ILE A 113 11.85 -2.59 -4.81
C ILE A 113 12.11 -2.91 -6.28
N LEU A 114 11.10 -3.41 -7.01
CA LEU A 114 11.23 -3.67 -8.44
C LEU A 114 11.68 -2.41 -9.21
N ILE A 115 10.99 -1.28 -9.01
CA ILE A 115 11.30 -0.03 -9.71
C ILE A 115 12.73 0.43 -9.38
N VAL A 116 13.11 0.39 -8.11
CA VAL A 116 14.48 0.77 -7.68
C VAL A 116 15.53 -0.16 -8.28
N SER A 117 15.28 -1.47 -8.31
CA SER A 117 16.18 -2.44 -8.95
C SER A 117 16.33 -2.19 -10.45
N LEU A 118 15.23 -1.88 -11.16
CA LEU A 118 15.27 -1.58 -12.59
C LEU A 118 16.04 -0.29 -12.88
N ILE A 119 15.81 0.77 -12.09
CA ILE A 119 16.54 2.04 -12.19
C ILE A 119 18.03 1.81 -11.94
N PHE A 120 18.38 1.03 -10.92
CA PHE A 120 19.78 0.73 -10.60
C PHE A 120 20.47 0.01 -11.76
N LEU A 121 19.87 -1.05 -12.30
CA LEU A 121 20.43 -1.81 -13.44
C LEU A 121 20.53 -0.96 -14.72
N LYS A 122 19.65 0.02 -14.90
CA LYS A 122 19.78 0.99 -15.99
C LYS A 122 20.99 1.90 -15.80
N PHE A 123 21.23 2.39 -14.58
CA PHE A 123 22.41 3.21 -14.28
C PHE A 123 23.74 2.45 -14.41
N THR A 124 23.76 1.13 -14.24
CA THR A 124 24.98 0.33 -14.45
C THR A 124 25.24 0.00 -15.92
N GLY A 125 24.32 0.34 -16.83
CA GLY A 125 24.40 0.00 -18.25
C GLY A 125 24.10 -1.48 -18.54
N TYR A 126 23.64 -2.25 -17.55
CA TYR A 126 23.24 -3.65 -17.72
C TYR A 126 21.92 -3.77 -18.50
N MET A 127 20.99 -2.84 -18.28
CA MET A 127 19.79 -2.69 -19.10
C MET A 127 19.87 -1.42 -19.96
N PRO A 128 19.40 -1.47 -21.21
CA PRO A 128 19.31 -0.30 -22.08
C PRO A 128 18.33 0.78 -21.56
#